data_AF-A0A7H0S521-F1
#
_entry.id   AF-A0A7H0S521-F1
#
_cell.length_a   1.000
_cell.length_b   1.000
_cell.length_c   1.000
_cell.angle_alpha   90.00
_cell.angle_beta   90.00
_cell.angle_gamma   90.00
#
_symmetry.space_group_name_H-M   'P 1'
#
loop_
_entity.id
_entity.type
_entity.pdbx_description
1 polymer ?
#
loop_
_entity_poly.entity_id
_entity_poly.type
_entity_poly.pdbx_seq_one_letter_code
_entity_poly.pdbx_strand_id
1 'polypeptide(L)'
;MEYAFTAHRDGISSFINQHEFITELDRQTKDIGVFNLGIWGIFFRPLAGGKTIFEEYLQKKAGGINRPKTREIVESWKSMTPAVMVLEDVKEGMIHFEDVMTKKQFKVEMDVSQQDLPPAGSLILGYPIHEAEKAEFFMQFTIFPVKRTEALISKVKKAAAPALAEGKSPERFMQEDFDTVLAALLGTAEEPEQAAEEKQTEWANDMEKETADAIEKGLSGDEYPAELVPAVIDLWKTFCVKKTPTIRKPEAFAAAVEYYVNSISLNGASVSQAKLAKKYGVSASTISSRYKEIEGALTDEAERFAAALTS
;
A
#
# COMPACT_ATOMS: atom_id res chain seq x y z
N MET A 1 4.54 6.49 22.43
CA MET A 1 5.62 6.37 21.44
C MET A 1 6.90 7.08 21.88
N GLU A 2 6.86 8.38 22.21
CA GLU A 2 8.07 9.13 22.63
C GLU A 2 8.85 8.46 23.77
N TYR A 3 8.18 8.09 24.88
CA TYR A 3 8.82 7.38 25.99
C TYR A 3 9.61 6.13 25.53
N ALA A 4 9.00 5.32 24.67
CA ALA A 4 9.59 4.08 24.20
C ALA A 4 10.86 4.33 23.37
N PHE A 5 10.82 5.28 22.43
CA PHE A 5 11.98 5.59 21.59
C PHE A 5 13.06 6.41 22.29
N THR A 6 12.73 7.14 23.35
CA THR A 6 13.73 7.87 24.15
C THR A 6 14.43 6.95 25.15
N ALA A 7 13.69 6.05 25.82
CA ALA A 7 14.23 5.21 26.89
C ALA A 7 14.71 3.82 26.43
N HIS A 8 14.20 3.31 25.30
CA HIS A 8 14.43 1.93 24.85
C HIS A 8 14.80 1.82 23.36
N ARG A 9 15.36 2.89 22.76
CA ARG A 9 15.71 2.94 21.33
C ARG A 9 16.47 1.70 20.88
N ASP A 10 17.56 1.37 21.57
CA ASP A 10 18.47 0.31 21.16
C ASP A 10 17.81 -1.07 21.28
N GLY A 11 16.98 -1.27 22.32
CA GLY A 11 16.20 -2.50 22.49
C GLY A 11 15.17 -2.70 21.37
N ILE A 12 14.46 -1.62 21.00
CA ILE A 12 13.50 -1.64 19.89
C ILE A 12 14.22 -1.89 18.56
N SER A 13 15.32 -1.19 18.29
CA SER A 13 16.10 -1.39 17.06
C SER A 13 16.69 -2.80 16.97
N SER A 14 17.25 -3.32 18.06
CA SER A 14 17.76 -4.68 18.11
C SER A 14 16.65 -5.72 17.89
N PHE A 15 15.46 -5.49 18.44
CA PHE A 15 14.31 -6.37 18.24
C PHE A 15 13.85 -6.38 16.78
N ILE A 16 13.70 -5.21 16.16
CA ILE A 16 13.30 -5.10 14.75
C ILE A 16 14.30 -5.82 13.85
N ASN A 17 15.61 -5.65 14.09
CA ASN A 17 16.67 -6.25 13.28
C ASN A 17 16.77 -7.78 13.38
N GLN A 18 16.06 -8.43 14.30
CA GLN A 18 15.99 -9.91 14.38
C GLN A 18 15.10 -10.51 13.28
N HIS A 19 14.31 -9.70 12.59
CA HIS A 19 13.34 -10.17 11.60
C HIS A 19 13.93 -10.02 10.19
N GLU A 20 14.53 -11.09 9.68
CA GLU A 20 15.25 -11.10 8.39
C GLU A 20 14.37 -10.70 7.20
N PHE A 21 13.07 -11.02 7.24
CA PHE A 21 12.12 -10.70 6.15
C PHE A 21 12.06 -9.21 5.82
N ILE A 22 12.40 -8.33 6.77
CA ILE A 22 12.41 -6.87 6.59
C ILE A 22 13.57 -6.41 5.68
N THR A 23 14.65 -7.20 5.58
CA THR A 23 15.84 -6.82 4.81
C THR A 23 15.65 -6.92 3.31
N GLU A 24 14.75 -7.80 2.87
CA GLU A 24 14.46 -8.07 1.45
C GLU A 24 13.36 -7.18 0.87
N LEU A 25 12.70 -6.37 1.72
CA LEU A 25 11.63 -5.46 1.31
C LEU A 25 12.18 -4.21 0.62
N ASP A 26 11.41 -3.68 -0.33
CA ASP A 26 11.64 -2.34 -0.83
C ASP A 26 11.49 -1.30 0.29
N ARG A 27 12.03 -0.10 0.06
CA ARG A 27 12.09 0.95 1.09
C ARG A 27 10.72 1.29 1.70
N GLN A 28 9.68 1.40 0.88
CA GLN A 28 8.35 1.81 1.36
C GLN A 28 7.72 0.69 2.19
N THR A 29 7.78 -0.55 1.71
CA THR A 29 7.25 -1.72 2.42
C THR A 29 8.04 -2.00 3.70
N LYS A 30 9.35 -1.74 3.69
CA LYS A 30 10.22 -1.81 4.86
C LYS A 30 9.79 -0.83 5.95
N ASP A 31 9.46 0.41 5.60
CA ASP A 31 9.00 1.40 6.59
C ASP A 31 7.71 0.96 7.28
N ILE A 32 6.77 0.34 6.54
CA ILE A 32 5.55 -0.26 7.09
C ILE A 32 5.89 -1.39 8.07
N GLY A 33 6.81 -2.27 7.69
CA GLY A 33 7.26 -3.39 8.54
C GLY A 33 7.94 -2.91 9.83
N VAL A 34 8.87 -1.96 9.72
CA VAL A 34 9.57 -1.34 10.85
C VAL A 34 8.59 -0.66 11.81
N PHE A 35 7.63 0.10 11.27
CA PHE A 35 6.60 0.75 12.08
C PHE A 35 5.77 -0.26 12.88
N ASN A 36 5.27 -1.30 12.22
CA ASN A 36 4.42 -2.32 12.86
C ASN A 36 5.19 -3.19 13.86
N LEU A 37 6.41 -3.63 13.52
CA LEU A 37 7.28 -4.34 14.47
C LEU A 37 7.62 -3.46 15.68
N GLY A 38 7.81 -2.15 15.48
CA GLY A 38 8.04 -1.19 16.57
C GLY A 38 6.87 -1.15 17.56
N ILE A 39 5.64 -1.00 17.07
CA ILE A 39 4.44 -1.03 17.93
C ILE A 39 4.32 -2.39 18.61
N TRP A 40 4.46 -3.48 17.85
CA TRP A 40 4.34 -4.81 18.41
C TRP A 40 5.39 -5.09 19.51
N GLY A 41 6.64 -4.70 19.29
CA GLY A 41 7.71 -4.81 20.28
C GLY A 41 7.43 -4.03 21.57
N ILE A 42 6.84 -2.83 21.47
CA ILE A 42 6.52 -1.97 22.62
C ILE A 42 5.43 -2.59 23.51
N PHE A 43 4.39 -3.15 22.90
CA PHE A 43 3.18 -3.56 23.62
C PHE A 43 3.15 -5.05 23.97
N PHE A 44 3.84 -5.91 23.21
CA PHE A 44 3.67 -7.36 23.31
C PHE A 44 4.97 -8.12 23.58
N ARG A 45 6.15 -7.47 23.51
CA ARG A 45 7.44 -8.13 23.73
C ARG A 45 8.12 -7.64 25.00
N PRO A 46 8.78 -8.52 25.77
CA PRO A 46 9.38 -8.19 27.06
C PRO A 46 10.73 -7.46 26.92
N LEU A 47 10.74 -6.29 26.28
CA LEU A 47 11.95 -5.53 25.94
C LEU A 47 12.47 -4.62 27.08
N ALA A 48 11.81 -4.62 28.25
CA ALA A 48 12.17 -3.80 29.40
C ALA A 48 12.27 -4.64 30.69
N GLY A 49 13.37 -5.39 30.85
CA GLY A 49 13.65 -6.14 32.08
C GLY A 49 12.62 -7.23 32.38
N GLY A 50 12.19 -7.98 31.36
CA GLY A 50 11.18 -9.03 31.47
C GLY A 50 9.73 -8.55 31.38
N LYS A 51 9.52 -7.23 31.22
CA LYS A 51 8.21 -6.60 30.98
C LYS A 51 8.18 -5.97 29.59
N THR A 52 6.97 -5.69 29.10
CA THR A 52 6.84 -4.86 27.90
C THR A 52 7.21 -3.41 28.22
N ILE A 53 7.62 -2.66 27.19
CA ILE A 53 7.96 -1.23 27.36
C ILE A 53 6.72 -0.46 27.84
N PHE A 54 5.52 -0.86 27.38
CA PHE A 54 4.28 -0.26 27.82
C PHE A 54 3.97 -0.54 29.30
N GLU A 55 4.21 -1.75 29.80
CA GLU A 55 4.07 -2.08 31.22
C GLU A 55 5.04 -1.25 32.08
N GLU A 56 6.29 -1.10 31.63
CA GLU A 56 7.27 -0.29 32.33
C GLU A 56 6.87 1.21 32.35
N TYR A 57 6.36 1.72 31.23
CA TYR A 57 5.81 3.06 31.12
C TYR A 57 4.70 3.29 32.14
N LEU A 58 3.73 2.37 32.23
CA LEU A 58 2.64 2.49 33.20
C LEU A 58 3.17 2.53 34.64
N GLN A 59 4.14 1.66 34.99
CA GLN A 59 4.72 1.65 36.32
C GLN A 59 5.43 2.96 36.69
N LYS A 60 6.16 3.55 35.74
CA LYS A 60 6.95 4.77 36.00
C LYS A 60 6.16 6.07 35.83
N LYS A 61 5.13 6.08 34.98
CA LYS A 61 4.49 7.32 34.50
C LYS A 61 2.98 7.39 34.75
N ALA A 62 2.27 6.28 35.02
CA ALA A 62 0.81 6.33 35.21
C ALA A 62 0.40 7.20 36.40
N GLY A 63 1.24 7.26 37.46
CA GLY A 63 1.02 8.14 38.61
C GLY A 63 1.02 9.64 38.27
N GLY A 64 1.63 10.05 37.15
CA GLY A 64 1.60 11.43 36.65
C GLY A 64 0.37 11.77 35.80
N ILE A 65 -0.46 10.79 35.43
CA ILE A 65 -1.68 11.01 34.64
C ILE A 65 -2.80 11.39 35.60
N ASN A 66 -3.02 12.68 35.82
CA ASN A 66 -3.96 13.17 36.84
C ASN A 66 -5.45 13.04 36.46
N ARG A 67 -5.78 12.97 35.16
CA ARG A 67 -7.16 12.87 34.69
C ARG A 67 -7.63 11.40 34.68
N PRO A 68 -8.70 11.03 35.42
CA PRO A 68 -9.16 9.64 35.50
C PRO A 68 -9.49 9.01 34.15
N LYS A 69 -10.29 9.70 33.32
CA LYS A 69 -10.65 9.22 31.97
C LYS A 69 -9.44 9.00 31.06
N THR A 70 -8.44 9.87 31.13
CA THR A 70 -7.19 9.69 30.37
C THR A 70 -6.43 8.46 30.86
N ARG A 71 -6.41 8.21 32.18
CA ARG A 71 -5.77 7.03 32.75
C ARG A 71 -6.47 5.74 32.31
N GLU A 72 -7.80 5.71 32.36
CA GLU A 72 -8.61 4.57 31.89
C GLU A 72 -8.34 4.25 30.42
N ILE A 73 -8.34 5.27 29.54
CA ILE A 73 -8.02 5.09 28.11
C ILE A 73 -6.63 4.48 27.94
N VAL A 74 -5.62 5.05 28.60
CA VAL A 74 -4.24 4.54 28.49
C VAL A 74 -4.16 3.11 29.04
N GLU A 75 -4.77 2.81 30.17
CA GLU A 75 -4.78 1.46 30.74
C GLU A 75 -5.51 0.44 29.85
N SER A 76 -6.54 0.86 29.10
CA SER A 76 -7.25 -0.01 28.15
C SER A 76 -6.36 -0.53 27.02
N TRP A 77 -5.25 0.14 26.71
CA TRP A 77 -4.31 -0.31 25.69
C TRP A 77 -3.61 -1.63 26.05
N LYS A 78 -3.70 -2.08 27.32
CA LYS A 78 -3.21 -3.42 27.73
C LYS A 78 -3.93 -4.57 27.03
N SER A 79 -5.19 -4.37 26.64
CA SER A 79 -5.99 -5.37 25.92
C SER A 79 -5.96 -5.19 24.41
N MET A 80 -5.19 -4.22 23.91
CA MET A 80 -5.00 -3.99 22.48
C MET A 80 -4.45 -5.26 21.84
N THR A 81 -4.90 -5.55 20.62
CA THR A 81 -4.39 -6.68 19.82
C THR A 81 -4.21 -6.19 18.39
N PRO A 82 -3.10 -6.52 17.70
CA PRO A 82 -2.98 -6.20 16.28
C PRO A 82 -4.10 -6.88 15.50
N ALA A 83 -4.69 -6.18 14.55
CA ALA A 83 -5.85 -6.64 13.81
C ALA A 83 -5.63 -6.49 12.31
N VAL A 84 -5.99 -7.55 11.58
CA VAL A 84 -6.08 -7.52 10.12
C VAL A 84 -7.57 -7.58 9.80
N MET A 85 -8.11 -6.52 9.22
CA MET A 85 -9.55 -6.32 9.08
C MET A 85 -9.94 -5.97 7.65
N VAL A 86 -11.14 -6.34 7.25
CA VAL A 86 -11.74 -5.92 5.98
C VAL A 86 -12.71 -4.78 6.26
N LEU A 87 -12.62 -3.70 5.49
CA LEU A 87 -13.65 -2.66 5.47
C LEU A 87 -14.91 -3.22 4.81
N GLU A 88 -15.99 -3.38 5.56
CA GLU A 88 -17.25 -3.91 5.04
C GLU A 88 -18.06 -2.81 4.35
N ASP A 89 -18.33 -1.72 5.06
CA ASP A 89 -19.07 -0.58 4.54
C ASP A 89 -18.83 0.71 5.34
N VAL A 90 -19.36 1.81 4.81
CA VAL A 90 -19.49 3.09 5.50
C VAL A 90 -20.96 3.47 5.54
N LYS A 91 -21.54 3.51 6.73
CA LYS A 91 -22.95 3.82 6.96
C LYS A 91 -23.09 4.79 8.13
N GLU A 92 -23.91 5.81 7.97
CA GLU A 92 -24.27 6.75 9.05
C GLU A 92 -23.06 7.43 9.72
N GLY A 93 -21.98 7.69 8.96
CA GLY A 93 -20.74 8.29 9.50
C GLY A 93 -19.85 7.31 10.27
N MET A 94 -20.18 6.02 10.25
CA MET A 94 -19.42 4.95 10.87
C MET A 94 -18.83 4.03 9.79
N ILE A 95 -17.57 3.67 9.97
CA ILE A 95 -16.91 2.64 9.17
C ILE A 95 -17.01 1.32 9.91
N HIS A 96 -17.44 0.27 9.19
CA HIS A 96 -17.56 -1.08 9.72
C HIS A 96 -16.40 -1.94 9.23
N PHE A 97 -15.74 -2.62 10.16
CA PHE A 97 -14.63 -3.52 9.89
C PHE A 97 -14.88 -4.91 10.48
N GLU A 98 -14.59 -5.96 9.72
CA GLU A 98 -14.52 -7.34 10.25
C GLU A 98 -13.07 -7.79 10.37
N ASP A 99 -12.66 -8.23 11.56
CA ASP A 99 -11.37 -8.86 11.76
C ASP A 99 -11.31 -10.26 11.15
N VAL A 100 -10.28 -10.46 10.33
CA VAL A 100 -10.09 -11.66 9.51
C VAL A 100 -9.89 -12.91 10.36
N MET A 101 -9.26 -12.78 11.53
CA MET A 101 -8.81 -13.89 12.37
C MET A 101 -9.83 -14.24 13.47
N THR A 102 -10.38 -13.23 14.11
CA THR A 102 -11.25 -13.33 15.29
C THR A 102 -12.73 -13.17 14.95
N LYS A 103 -13.06 -12.67 13.76
CA LYS A 103 -14.43 -12.32 13.33
C LYS A 103 -15.10 -11.24 14.18
N LYS A 104 -14.33 -10.51 14.99
CA LYS A 104 -14.80 -9.36 15.73
C LYS A 104 -15.12 -8.22 14.76
N GLN A 105 -16.23 -7.56 15.04
CA GLN A 105 -16.68 -6.39 14.29
C GLN A 105 -16.21 -5.13 15.01
N PHE A 106 -15.68 -4.17 14.29
CA PHE A 106 -15.24 -2.87 14.82
C PHE A 106 -15.97 -1.74 14.11
N LYS A 107 -16.45 -0.77 14.88
CA LYS A 107 -17.11 0.44 14.38
C LYS A 107 -16.27 1.65 14.73
N VAL A 108 -15.86 2.40 13.72
CA VAL A 108 -15.02 3.60 13.88
C VAL A 108 -15.79 4.80 13.36
N GLU A 109 -15.97 5.79 14.23
CA GLU A 109 -16.59 7.06 13.86
C GLU A 109 -15.59 7.88 13.05
N MET A 110 -16.00 8.37 11.88
CA MET A 110 -15.12 9.16 11.01
C MET A 110 -15.86 10.35 10.40
N ASP A 111 -15.16 11.48 10.31
CA ASP A 111 -15.63 12.63 9.54
C ASP A 111 -15.45 12.36 8.04
N VAL A 112 -16.51 11.85 7.41
CA VAL A 112 -16.58 11.51 5.99
C VAL A 112 -16.57 12.72 5.05
N SER A 113 -16.60 13.95 5.58
CA SER A 113 -16.75 15.16 4.76
C SER A 113 -15.44 15.68 4.12
N GLN A 114 -14.29 15.13 4.51
CA GLN A 114 -12.96 15.68 4.17
C GLN A 114 -11.89 14.62 3.78
N GLN A 115 -12.22 13.34 3.64
CA GLN A 115 -11.22 12.28 3.46
C GLN A 115 -11.52 11.33 2.30
N ASP A 116 -10.49 11.01 1.51
CA ASP A 116 -10.50 9.91 0.56
C ASP A 116 -10.52 8.58 1.33
N LEU A 117 -11.72 8.01 1.43
CA LEU A 117 -11.95 6.74 2.11
C LEU A 117 -11.42 5.57 1.28
N PRO A 118 -10.83 4.54 1.92
CA PRO A 118 -10.58 3.28 1.24
C PRO A 118 -11.90 2.65 0.77
N PRO A 119 -11.94 2.07 -0.44
CA PRO A 119 -13.14 1.40 -0.93
C PRO A 119 -13.50 0.19 -0.05
N ALA A 120 -14.79 -0.13 0.02
CA ALA A 120 -15.27 -1.37 0.64
C ALA A 120 -14.54 -2.60 0.05
N GLY A 121 -14.24 -3.57 0.91
CA GLY A 121 -13.38 -4.70 0.61
C GLY A 121 -11.88 -4.43 0.77
N SER A 122 -11.46 -3.22 1.18
CA SER A 122 -10.05 -2.94 1.46
C SER A 122 -9.59 -3.70 2.70
N LEU A 123 -8.40 -4.28 2.62
CA LEU A 123 -7.74 -4.89 3.77
C LEU A 123 -6.97 -3.81 4.55
N ILE A 124 -7.12 -3.82 5.86
CA ILE A 124 -6.54 -2.87 6.80
C ILE A 124 -5.71 -3.63 7.84
N LEU A 125 -4.51 -3.15 8.13
CA LEU A 125 -3.73 -3.57 9.28
C LEU A 125 -3.65 -2.42 10.29
N GLY A 126 -4.05 -2.68 11.53
CA GLY A 126 -4.02 -1.65 12.56
C GLY A 126 -4.11 -2.20 13.97
N TYR A 127 -4.24 -1.29 14.93
CA TYR A 127 -4.28 -1.59 16.36
C TYR A 127 -5.53 -0.94 16.96
N PRO A 128 -6.70 -1.58 16.85
CA PRO A 128 -7.92 -1.05 17.43
C PRO A 128 -7.79 -0.98 18.95
N ILE A 129 -8.21 0.16 19.50
CA ILE A 129 -8.32 0.44 20.94
C ILE A 129 -9.78 0.75 21.28
N HIS A 130 -10.15 0.51 22.54
CA HIS A 130 -11.53 0.55 23.05
C HIS A 130 -12.42 -0.62 22.60
N GLU A 131 -13.69 -0.60 23.02
CA GLU A 131 -14.66 -1.62 22.67
C GLU A 131 -15.08 -1.57 21.20
N ALA A 132 -15.44 -2.73 20.66
CA ALA A 132 -15.88 -2.95 19.28
C ALA A 132 -16.90 -1.93 18.74
N GLU A 133 -17.78 -1.40 19.59
CA GLU A 133 -18.86 -0.50 19.16
C GLU A 133 -18.42 0.96 18.91
N LYS A 134 -17.28 1.38 19.45
CA LYS A 134 -16.70 2.73 19.29
C LYS A 134 -15.18 2.64 19.32
N ALA A 135 -14.63 1.89 18.39
CA ALA A 135 -13.19 1.68 18.30
C ALA A 135 -12.51 2.95 17.79
N GLU A 136 -11.30 3.19 18.30
CA GLU A 136 -10.33 4.12 17.72
C GLU A 136 -9.10 3.31 17.29
N PHE A 137 -8.22 3.89 16.47
CA PHE A 137 -6.93 3.27 16.16
C PHE A 137 -5.82 3.87 17.00
N PHE A 138 -4.99 3.01 17.57
CA PHE A 138 -3.71 3.46 18.10
C PHE A 138 -2.78 3.81 16.93
N MET A 139 -2.46 5.10 16.81
CA MET A 139 -1.70 5.66 15.69
C MET A 139 -2.43 5.42 14.34
N GLN A 140 -1.68 5.45 13.24
CA GLN A 140 -2.20 5.18 11.90
C GLN A 140 -2.34 3.68 11.62
N PHE A 141 -3.27 3.34 10.73
CA PHE A 141 -3.42 2.00 10.15
C PHE A 141 -2.82 1.96 8.73
N THR A 142 -2.51 0.76 8.25
CA THR A 142 -2.03 0.50 6.90
C THR A 142 -3.18 0.01 6.03
N ILE A 143 -3.34 0.59 4.84
CA ILE A 143 -4.34 0.18 3.85
C ILE A 143 -3.64 -0.62 2.75
N PHE A 144 -4.18 -1.78 2.40
CA PHE A 144 -3.74 -2.55 1.24
C PHE A 144 -4.72 -2.38 0.07
N PRO A 145 -4.24 -2.41 -1.18
CA PRO A 145 -5.12 -2.33 -2.35
C PRO A 145 -6.17 -3.45 -2.35
N VAL A 146 -7.45 -3.10 -2.58
CA VAL A 146 -8.58 -4.06 -2.61
C VAL A 146 -8.31 -5.29 -3.48
N LYS A 147 -7.66 -5.09 -4.63
CA LYS A 147 -7.32 -6.17 -5.56
C LYS A 147 -6.44 -7.28 -4.94
N ARG A 148 -5.79 -7.02 -3.81
CA ARG A 148 -4.93 -7.96 -3.08
C ARG A 148 -5.61 -8.56 -1.86
N THR A 149 -6.81 -8.10 -1.47
CA THR A 149 -7.45 -8.48 -0.21
C THR A 149 -7.59 -9.99 -0.06
N GLU A 150 -8.13 -10.68 -1.06
CA GLU A 150 -8.37 -12.13 -0.98
C GLU A 150 -7.06 -12.93 -0.84
N ALA A 151 -6.08 -12.64 -1.70
CA ALA A 151 -4.77 -13.27 -1.67
C ALA A 151 -4.05 -13.04 -0.34
N LEU A 152 -4.07 -11.81 0.20
CA LEU A 152 -3.44 -11.49 1.48
C LEU A 152 -4.14 -12.17 2.65
N ILE A 153 -5.47 -12.24 2.65
CA ILE A 153 -6.23 -13.00 3.66
C ILE A 153 -5.86 -14.49 3.60
N SER A 154 -5.75 -15.05 2.40
CA SER A 154 -5.34 -16.45 2.20
C SER A 154 -3.95 -16.70 2.79
N LYS A 155 -2.97 -15.83 2.49
CA LYS A 155 -1.60 -15.91 3.04
C LYS A 155 -1.60 -15.83 4.57
N VAL A 156 -2.31 -14.87 5.16
CA VAL A 156 -2.39 -14.72 6.62
C VAL A 156 -3.01 -15.96 7.27
N LYS A 157 -4.12 -16.47 6.73
CA LYS A 157 -4.77 -17.69 7.26
C LYS A 157 -3.88 -18.92 7.13
N LYS A 158 -3.17 -19.08 6.00
CA LYS A 158 -2.22 -20.17 5.79
C LYS A 158 -1.07 -20.09 6.79
N ALA A 159 -0.53 -18.90 7.01
CA ALA A 159 0.56 -18.67 7.97
C ALA A 159 0.13 -18.94 9.42
N ALA A 160 -1.12 -18.63 9.77
CA ALA A 160 -1.68 -18.89 11.10
C ALA A 160 -2.08 -20.35 11.34
N ALA A 161 -2.42 -21.10 10.29
CA ALA A 161 -3.02 -22.43 10.40
C ALA A 161 -2.26 -23.41 11.31
N PRO A 162 -0.91 -23.50 11.29
CA PRO A 162 -0.17 -24.38 12.20
C PRO A 162 -0.41 -24.05 13.68
N ALA A 163 -0.27 -22.77 14.06
CA ALA A 163 -0.44 -22.33 15.45
C ALA A 163 -1.89 -22.53 15.94
N LEU A 164 -2.87 -22.29 15.07
CA LEU A 164 -4.29 -22.51 15.41
C LEU A 164 -4.60 -24.01 15.56
N ALA A 165 -4.00 -24.88 14.75
CA ALA A 165 -4.16 -26.32 14.85
C ALA A 165 -3.57 -26.89 16.16
N GLU A 166 -2.54 -26.24 16.72
CA GLU A 166 -1.99 -26.53 18.05
C GLU A 166 -2.84 -25.98 19.21
N GLY A 167 -3.98 -25.36 18.91
CA GLY A 167 -4.93 -24.85 19.89
C GLY A 167 -4.65 -23.42 20.37
N LYS A 168 -3.72 -22.69 19.75
CA LYS A 168 -3.55 -21.26 20.02
C LYS A 168 -4.79 -20.51 19.55
N SER A 169 -5.35 -19.61 20.38
CA SER A 169 -6.47 -18.78 19.94
C SER A 169 -6.02 -17.74 18.91
N PRO A 170 -6.91 -17.27 18.02
CA PRO A 170 -6.57 -16.23 17.05
C PRO A 170 -5.99 -14.97 17.70
N GLU A 171 -6.54 -14.49 18.82
CA GLU A 171 -6.01 -13.34 19.55
C GLU A 171 -4.60 -13.59 20.05
N ARG A 172 -4.35 -14.77 20.63
CA ARG A 172 -3.03 -15.11 21.17
C ARG A 172 -1.99 -15.22 20.06
N PHE A 173 -2.37 -15.77 18.91
CA PHE A 173 -1.52 -15.79 17.71
C PHE A 173 -1.19 -14.37 17.25
N MET A 174 -2.17 -13.48 17.16
CA MET A 174 -1.93 -12.07 16.78
C MET A 174 -1.07 -11.30 17.80
N GLN A 175 -1.05 -11.71 19.07
CA GLN A 175 -0.19 -11.10 20.10
C GLN A 175 1.23 -11.69 20.11
N GLU A 176 1.36 -13.00 19.91
CA GLU A 176 2.62 -13.73 20.12
C GLU A 176 3.40 -14.00 18.83
N ASP A 177 2.76 -14.03 17.66
CA ASP A 177 3.35 -14.48 16.39
C ASP A 177 3.04 -13.49 15.24
N PHE A 178 2.86 -12.21 15.58
CA PHE A 178 2.46 -11.18 14.62
C PHE A 178 3.49 -10.91 13.51
N ASP A 179 4.77 -11.18 13.75
CA ASP A 179 5.82 -11.17 12.72
C ASP A 179 5.51 -12.12 11.57
N THR A 180 4.91 -13.28 11.85
CA THR A 180 4.46 -14.23 10.83
C THR A 180 3.37 -13.62 9.96
N VAL A 181 2.46 -12.84 10.56
CA VAL A 181 1.42 -12.10 9.83
C VAL A 181 2.03 -10.98 8.99
N LEU A 182 2.97 -10.22 9.54
CA LEU A 182 3.67 -9.16 8.80
C LEU A 182 4.47 -9.72 7.63
N ALA A 183 5.17 -10.84 7.81
CA ALA A 183 5.87 -11.53 6.73
C ALA A 183 4.89 -12.00 5.64
N ALA A 184 3.72 -12.51 6.01
CA ALA A 184 2.68 -12.90 5.03
C ALA A 184 2.07 -11.71 4.27
N LEU A 185 1.90 -10.56 4.94
CA LEU A 185 1.31 -9.35 4.35
C LEU A 185 2.29 -8.57 3.47
N LEU A 186 3.54 -8.47 3.91
CA LEU A 186 4.57 -7.62 3.30
C LEU A 186 5.54 -8.40 2.42
N GLY A 187 5.65 -9.71 2.62
CA GLY A 187 6.58 -10.56 1.89
C GLY A 187 6.33 -10.60 0.40
N THR A 188 7.43 -10.69 -0.35
CA THR A 188 7.47 -10.82 -1.81
C THR A 188 7.28 -12.26 -2.29
N ALA A 189 7.24 -13.23 -1.35
CA ALA A 189 7.02 -14.64 -1.64
C ALA A 189 5.61 -14.87 -2.18
N GLU A 190 5.53 -14.79 -3.49
CA GLU A 190 4.56 -15.46 -4.32
C GLU A 190 4.81 -16.97 -4.16
N GLU A 191 4.03 -17.63 -3.29
CA GLU A 191 3.84 -19.07 -3.46
C GLU A 191 2.95 -19.26 -4.69
N PRO A 192 3.21 -20.29 -5.52
CA PRO A 192 2.54 -20.47 -6.79
C PRO A 192 1.08 -20.79 -6.54
N GLU A 193 0.25 -19.74 -6.50
CA GLU A 193 -1.17 -19.85 -6.70
C GLU A 193 -1.34 -20.49 -8.08
N GLN A 194 -2.06 -21.61 -8.09
CA GLN A 194 -2.49 -22.27 -9.31
C GLN A 194 -3.07 -21.22 -10.26
N ALA A 195 -2.32 -20.92 -11.32
CA ALA A 195 -2.77 -20.19 -12.50
C ALA A 195 -3.58 -18.90 -12.22
N ALA A 196 -3.04 -18.03 -11.37
CA ALA A 196 -3.27 -16.60 -11.50
C ALA A 196 -1.93 -15.99 -11.94
N GLU A 197 -1.85 -15.69 -13.24
CA GLU A 197 -0.70 -15.15 -13.97
C GLU A 197 0.12 -14.13 -13.17
N GLU A 198 1.34 -14.51 -12.80
CA GLU A 198 2.34 -13.57 -12.33
C GLU A 198 3.23 -13.09 -13.49
N LYS A 199 3.22 -11.76 -13.66
CA LYS A 199 4.36 -10.94 -14.10
C LYS A 199 4.92 -11.22 -15.50
N GLN A 200 4.05 -11.20 -16.48
CA GLN A 200 4.22 -10.24 -17.57
C GLN A 200 3.04 -9.28 -17.49
N THR A 201 3.22 -8.01 -17.86
CA THR A 201 2.06 -7.19 -18.21
C THR A 201 1.28 -7.96 -19.26
N GLU A 202 0.17 -8.63 -18.89
CA GLU A 202 -0.71 -9.26 -19.86
C GLU A 202 -1.46 -8.13 -20.57
N TRP A 203 -0.79 -7.59 -21.57
CA TRP A 203 -1.38 -6.82 -22.63
C TRP A 203 -2.52 -7.64 -23.24
N ALA A 204 -3.67 -7.02 -23.49
CA ALA A 204 -4.84 -7.76 -23.97
C ALA A 204 -4.61 -8.36 -25.36
N ASN A 205 -3.55 -7.91 -26.05
CA ASN A 205 -3.06 -8.41 -27.33
C ASN A 205 -1.59 -8.01 -27.54
N ASP A 206 -0.94 -8.65 -28.50
CA ASP A 206 0.46 -8.38 -28.87
C ASP A 206 0.72 -6.93 -29.27
N MET A 207 -0.26 -6.24 -29.87
CA MET A 207 -0.08 -4.87 -30.34
C MET A 207 -0.01 -3.87 -29.17
N GLU A 208 -0.75 -4.09 -28.10
CA GLU A 208 -0.62 -3.30 -26.88
C GLU A 208 0.76 -3.50 -26.21
N LYS A 209 1.26 -4.74 -26.24
CA LYS A 209 2.59 -5.11 -25.75
C LYS A 209 3.71 -4.48 -26.54
N GLU A 210 3.68 -4.64 -27.86
CA GLU A 210 4.65 -4.03 -28.77
C GLU A 210 4.64 -2.49 -28.64
N THR A 211 3.49 -1.89 -28.34
CA THR A 211 3.41 -0.44 -28.09
C THR A 211 4.10 -0.06 -26.79
N ALA A 212 3.94 -0.87 -25.73
CA ALA A 212 4.63 -0.68 -24.48
C ALA A 212 6.15 -0.82 -24.62
N ASP A 213 6.61 -1.86 -25.32
CA ASP A 213 8.03 -2.06 -25.62
C ASP A 213 8.60 -0.87 -26.41
N ALA A 214 7.81 -0.33 -27.36
CA ALA A 214 8.18 0.87 -28.10
C ALA A 214 8.23 2.14 -27.22
N ILE A 215 7.35 2.27 -26.22
CA ILE A 215 7.37 3.35 -25.23
C ILE A 215 8.63 3.23 -24.36
N GLU A 216 8.90 2.05 -23.79
CA GLU A 216 10.08 1.83 -22.94
C GLU A 216 11.37 2.14 -23.69
N LYS A 217 11.50 1.62 -24.92
CA LYS A 217 12.63 1.93 -25.80
C LYS A 217 12.71 3.42 -26.13
N GLY A 218 11.58 4.07 -26.34
CA GLY A 218 11.52 5.50 -26.62
C GLY A 218 11.98 6.35 -25.45
N LEU A 219 11.61 5.97 -24.23
CA LEU A 219 11.98 6.67 -23.01
C LEU A 219 13.36 6.25 -22.47
N SER A 220 13.95 5.16 -22.98
CA SER A 220 15.29 4.74 -22.63
C SER A 220 16.33 5.74 -23.15
N GLY A 221 16.99 6.47 -22.25
CA GLY A 221 18.06 7.42 -22.55
C GLY A 221 18.13 8.56 -21.53
N ASP A 222 19.18 9.38 -21.62
CA ASP A 222 19.44 10.47 -20.66
C ASP A 222 18.42 11.62 -20.73
N GLU A 223 17.51 11.61 -21.71
CA GLU A 223 16.44 12.61 -21.85
C GLU A 223 15.32 12.43 -20.79
N TYR A 224 15.18 11.24 -20.20
CA TYR A 224 14.11 10.91 -19.25
C TYR A 224 14.65 10.20 -17.99
N PRO A 225 14.13 10.53 -16.78
CA PRO A 225 14.41 9.74 -15.58
C PRO A 225 13.93 8.29 -15.76
N ALA A 226 14.74 7.32 -15.32
CA ALA A 226 14.36 5.90 -15.44
C ALA A 226 13.09 5.57 -14.64
N GLU A 227 12.85 6.31 -13.56
CA GLU A 227 11.69 6.21 -12.68
C GLU A 227 10.38 6.66 -13.36
N LEU A 228 10.46 7.41 -14.48
CA LEU A 228 9.30 7.83 -15.25
C LEU A 228 8.65 6.68 -16.02
N VAL A 229 9.45 5.71 -16.47
CA VAL A 229 9.00 4.66 -17.40
C VAL A 229 7.82 3.84 -16.84
N PRO A 230 7.84 3.34 -15.58
CA PRO A 230 6.71 2.59 -15.03
C PRO A 230 5.39 3.38 -15.00
N ALA A 231 5.45 4.67 -14.69
CA ALA A 231 4.26 5.54 -14.65
C ALA A 231 3.66 5.74 -16.05
N VAL A 232 4.50 5.86 -17.08
CA VAL A 232 4.04 6.00 -18.47
C VAL A 232 3.44 4.69 -19.00
N ILE A 233 3.97 3.54 -18.57
CA ILE A 233 3.42 2.24 -18.94
C ILE A 233 2.05 2.00 -18.30
N ASP A 234 1.85 2.43 -17.05
CA ASP A 234 0.54 2.38 -16.40
C ASP A 234 -0.49 3.30 -17.07
N LEU A 235 -0.05 4.48 -17.52
CA LEU A 235 -0.87 5.40 -18.30
C LEU A 235 -1.31 4.78 -19.64
N TRP A 236 -0.38 4.13 -20.35
CA TRP A 236 -0.68 3.40 -21.58
C TRP A 236 -1.68 2.26 -21.34
N LYS A 237 -1.50 1.50 -20.25
CA LYS A 237 -2.43 0.43 -19.88
C LYS A 237 -3.84 0.96 -19.59
N THR A 238 -3.93 2.05 -18.85
CA THR A 238 -5.20 2.72 -18.54
C THR A 238 -5.92 3.15 -19.82
N PHE A 239 -5.20 3.72 -20.78
CA PHE A 239 -5.75 4.06 -22.09
C PHE A 239 -6.30 2.83 -22.83
N CYS A 240 -5.54 1.73 -22.87
CA CYS A 240 -5.95 0.50 -23.54
C CYS A 240 -7.25 -0.07 -22.96
N VAL A 241 -7.35 -0.10 -21.62
CA VAL A 241 -8.56 -0.56 -20.91
C VAL A 241 -9.76 0.34 -21.22
N LYS A 242 -9.58 1.66 -21.25
CA LYS A 242 -10.69 2.61 -21.49
C LYS A 242 -11.18 2.63 -22.93
N LYS A 243 -10.28 2.47 -23.91
CA LYS A 243 -10.59 2.73 -25.34
C LYS A 243 -10.52 1.52 -26.24
N THR A 244 -9.97 0.39 -25.78
CA THR A 244 -9.76 -0.82 -26.59
C THR A 244 -9.27 -0.49 -28.01
N PRO A 245 -8.14 0.23 -28.13
CA PRO A 245 -7.74 0.84 -29.39
C PRO A 245 -7.36 -0.21 -30.44
N THR A 246 -7.75 0.02 -31.70
CA THR A 246 -7.24 -0.77 -32.82
C THR A 246 -5.84 -0.32 -33.20
N ILE A 247 -4.82 -1.03 -32.72
CA ILE A 247 -3.41 -0.72 -32.96
C ILE A 247 -2.95 -1.44 -34.23
N ARG A 248 -2.56 -0.68 -35.25
CA ARG A 248 -1.94 -1.22 -36.49
C ARG A 248 -0.45 -0.97 -36.59
N LYS A 249 0.02 0.04 -35.86
CA LYS A 249 1.42 0.48 -35.85
C LYS A 249 1.76 0.93 -34.42
N PRO A 250 2.43 0.10 -33.62
CA PRO A 250 2.76 0.40 -32.23
C PRO A 250 3.47 1.74 -32.05
N GLU A 251 4.39 2.08 -32.96
CA GLU A 251 5.19 3.30 -32.89
C GLU A 251 4.34 4.58 -33.01
N ALA A 252 3.14 4.49 -33.59
CA ALA A 252 2.23 5.62 -33.70
C ALA A 252 1.61 6.00 -32.35
N PHE A 253 1.25 5.00 -31.54
CA PHE A 253 0.74 5.23 -30.18
C PHE A 253 1.89 5.53 -29.22
N ALA A 254 3.03 4.85 -29.33
CA ALA A 254 4.20 5.14 -28.50
C ALA A 254 4.68 6.61 -28.65
N ALA A 255 4.79 7.11 -29.89
CA ALA A 255 5.14 8.51 -30.14
C ALA A 255 4.10 9.50 -29.58
N ALA A 256 2.82 9.12 -29.57
CA ALA A 256 1.75 9.98 -29.05
C ALA A 256 1.69 9.97 -27.51
N VAL A 257 1.95 8.83 -26.87
CA VAL A 257 2.10 8.73 -25.41
C VAL A 257 3.30 9.54 -24.94
N GLU A 258 4.46 9.42 -25.61
CA GLU A 258 5.62 10.26 -25.28
C GLU A 258 5.29 11.74 -25.45
N TYR A 259 4.63 12.14 -26.55
CA TYR A 259 4.20 13.52 -26.75
C TYR A 259 3.26 14.02 -25.64
N TYR A 260 2.31 13.18 -25.21
CA TYR A 260 1.37 13.48 -24.14
C TYR A 260 2.07 13.69 -22.80
N VAL A 261 2.97 12.78 -22.42
CA VAL A 261 3.75 12.88 -21.18
C VAL A 261 4.59 14.17 -21.16
N ASN A 262 5.28 14.48 -22.26
CA ASN A 262 6.06 15.73 -22.35
C ASN A 262 5.16 16.98 -22.27
N SER A 263 3.90 16.92 -22.71
CA SER A 263 2.96 18.04 -22.64
C SER A 263 2.47 18.35 -21.23
N ILE A 264 2.45 17.35 -20.33
CA ILE A 264 1.94 17.48 -18.95
C ILE A 264 3.05 17.53 -17.88
N SER A 265 4.26 17.02 -18.16
CA SER A 265 5.30 16.83 -17.14
C SER A 265 6.41 17.90 -17.09
N LEU A 266 6.62 18.70 -18.14
CA LEU A 266 7.90 19.42 -18.32
C LEU A 266 7.77 20.92 -18.62
N ASN A 267 6.99 21.68 -17.85
CA ASN A 267 6.99 23.16 -17.77
C ASN A 267 7.25 23.93 -19.10
N GLY A 268 6.73 23.45 -20.23
CA GLY A 268 6.83 24.11 -21.53
C GLY A 268 8.01 23.72 -22.44
N ALA A 269 8.89 22.79 -22.06
CA ALA A 269 9.88 22.20 -22.99
C ALA A 269 9.20 21.13 -23.87
N SER A 270 8.31 21.55 -24.77
CA SER A 270 7.57 20.62 -25.62
C SER A 270 8.48 19.98 -26.68
N VAL A 271 8.63 18.66 -26.62
CA VAL A 271 9.20 17.91 -27.74
C VAL A 271 8.22 18.03 -28.91
N SER A 272 8.66 18.56 -30.05
CA SER A 272 7.76 18.73 -31.19
C SER A 272 7.31 17.38 -31.76
N GLN A 273 6.07 17.31 -32.26
CA GLN A 273 5.57 16.14 -32.98
C GLN A 273 6.46 15.79 -34.19
N ALA A 274 7.15 16.78 -34.79
CA ALA A 274 8.10 16.55 -35.87
C ALA A 274 9.36 15.80 -35.40
N LYS A 275 9.89 16.09 -34.20
CA LYS A 275 11.01 15.35 -33.60
C LYS A 275 10.59 13.90 -33.33
N LEU A 276 9.43 13.69 -32.73
CA LEU A 276 8.91 12.34 -32.43
C LEU A 276 8.53 11.55 -33.69
N ALA A 277 7.97 12.21 -34.71
CA ALA A 277 7.69 11.62 -36.01
C ALA A 277 8.95 10.98 -36.61
N LYS A 278 10.08 11.69 -36.55
CA LYS A 278 11.37 11.19 -37.00
C LYS A 278 11.90 10.06 -36.10
N LYS A 279 11.80 10.20 -34.78
CA LYS A 279 12.26 9.21 -33.79
C LYS A 279 11.56 7.85 -33.96
N TYR A 280 10.25 7.87 -34.17
CA TYR A 280 9.40 6.67 -34.25
C TYR A 280 9.06 6.24 -35.67
N GLY A 281 9.53 6.95 -36.70
CA GLY A 281 9.27 6.61 -38.10
C GLY A 281 7.79 6.70 -38.50
N VAL A 282 7.06 7.68 -37.97
CA VAL A 282 5.63 7.94 -38.25
C VAL A 282 5.44 9.38 -38.74
N SER A 283 4.24 9.75 -39.20
CA SER A 283 3.96 11.14 -39.58
C SER A 283 3.52 11.96 -38.36
N ALA A 284 3.82 13.26 -38.37
CA ALA A 284 3.34 14.18 -37.33
C ALA A 284 1.81 14.25 -37.26
N SER A 285 1.12 14.09 -38.40
CA SER A 285 -0.35 14.04 -38.44
C SER A 285 -0.91 12.81 -37.73
N THR A 286 -0.24 11.66 -37.83
CA THR A 286 -0.61 10.45 -37.08
C THR A 286 -0.43 10.65 -35.58
N ILE A 287 0.68 11.24 -35.14
CA ILE A 287 0.92 11.56 -33.72
C ILE A 287 -0.17 12.51 -33.20
N SER A 288 -0.49 13.56 -33.94
CA SER A 288 -1.53 14.53 -33.56
C SER A 288 -2.91 13.89 -33.37
N SER A 289 -3.30 12.98 -34.27
CA SER A 289 -4.56 12.24 -34.15
C SER A 289 -4.58 11.35 -32.91
N ARG A 290 -3.52 10.55 -32.70
CA ARG A 290 -3.46 9.62 -31.56
C ARG A 290 -3.33 10.36 -30.22
N TYR A 291 -2.60 11.46 -30.19
CA TYR A 291 -2.49 12.34 -29.02
C TYR A 291 -3.86 12.84 -28.58
N LYS A 292 -4.68 13.37 -29.50
CA LYS A 292 -6.03 13.85 -29.15
C LYS A 292 -6.92 12.74 -28.59
N GLU A 293 -6.76 11.52 -29.08
CA GLU A 293 -7.49 10.36 -28.55
C GLU A 293 -7.04 10.01 -27.12
N ILE A 294 -5.73 10.05 -26.86
CA ILE A 294 -5.14 9.80 -25.54
C ILE A 294 -5.53 10.92 -24.56
N GLU A 295 -5.30 12.17 -24.93
CA GLU A 295 -5.63 13.36 -24.13
C GLU A 295 -7.10 13.36 -23.73
N GLY A 296 -8.01 13.17 -24.68
CA GLY A 296 -9.45 13.14 -24.39
C GLY A 296 -9.92 11.92 -23.58
N ALA A 297 -9.11 10.87 -23.47
CA ALA A 297 -9.42 9.68 -22.68
C ALA A 297 -8.87 9.72 -21.25
N LEU A 298 -7.84 10.55 -21.03
CA LEU A 298 -7.02 10.57 -19.81
C LEU A 298 -7.03 11.95 -19.10
N THR A 299 -7.98 12.82 -19.42
CA THR A 299 -8.08 14.16 -18.84
C THR A 299 -8.11 14.16 -17.30
N ASP A 300 -8.81 13.19 -16.69
CA ASP A 300 -8.93 13.08 -15.22
C ASP A 300 -7.69 12.44 -14.57
N GLU A 301 -6.94 11.61 -15.31
CA GLU A 301 -5.71 10.97 -14.86
C GLU A 301 -4.48 11.88 -14.98
N ALA A 302 -4.55 12.92 -15.80
CA ALA A 302 -3.47 13.89 -16.00
C ALA A 302 -3.05 14.56 -14.67
N GLU A 303 -4.01 14.86 -13.79
CA GLU A 303 -3.75 15.47 -12.48
C GLU A 303 -3.01 14.52 -11.53
N ARG A 304 -3.37 13.22 -11.54
CA ARG A 304 -2.70 12.18 -10.74
C ARG A 304 -1.30 11.89 -11.25
N PHE A 305 -1.13 11.84 -12.57
CA PHE A 305 0.17 11.65 -13.21
C PHE A 305 1.11 12.83 -12.93
N ALA A 306 0.62 14.07 -12.98
CA ALA A 306 1.41 15.25 -12.61
C ALA A 306 1.79 15.25 -11.13
N ALA A 307 0.88 14.87 -10.23
CA ALA A 307 1.15 14.79 -8.79
C ALA A 307 2.25 13.77 -8.46
N ALA A 308 2.23 12.60 -9.11
CA ALA A 308 3.21 11.52 -8.93
C ALA A 308 4.64 11.88 -9.40
N LEU A 309 4.80 12.92 -10.24
CA LEU A 309 6.10 13.40 -10.71
C LEU A 309 6.68 14.52 -9.84
N THR A 310 5.87 15.09 -8.93
CA THR A 310 6.28 16.17 -8.01
C THR A 310 6.49 15.72 -6.56
N SER A 311 6.21 14.46 -6.23
CA SER A 311 6.43 13.81 -4.93
C SER A 311 7.75 13.04 -4.88
#